data_AF-A0A343JCF9-F1
#
_entry.id   AF-A0A343JCF9-F1
#
_cell.length_a   1.000
_cell.length_b   1.000
_cell.length_c   1.000
_cell.angle_alpha   90.00
_cell.angle_beta   90.00
_cell.angle_gamma   90.00
#
_symmetry.space_group_name_H-M   'P 1'
#
loop_
_entity.id
_entity.type
_entity.pdbx_description
1 polymer ?
#
loop_
_entity_poly.entity_id
_entity_poly.type
_entity_poly.pdbx_seq_one_letter_code
_entity_poly.pdbx_strand_id
1 'polypeptide(L)'
;MRDFKSNKNNNRIIIVVTLFISLVLNVYTSLLNSKYRISLGRETYNSLLDIRTKNESSSNILNTCIKAKSINNQELFTLYKNFSSIDKEFNNLWLKYKNYNEKKISIGKKTIETYVNSRDVFKRIENFLYEYMNYQMKNDKEVISLEGNAIDNFSTLESLSRSLNEYFIEFDSKYYKDLDEEKKKLISIKKNHWVEALKDMNIVMEPYFTYEFIIKE
;
A
#
# COMPACT_ATOMS: atom_id res chain seq x y z
N MET A 1 -17.66 -22.20 -62.67
CA MET A 1 -17.81 -21.69 -61.29
C MET A 1 -18.50 -22.76 -60.48
N ARG A 2 -17.83 -23.37 -59.49
CA ARG A 2 -18.46 -24.37 -58.60
C ARG A 2 -19.23 -23.62 -57.53
N ASP A 3 -20.56 -23.76 -57.54
CA ASP A 3 -21.43 -23.24 -56.50
C ASP A 3 -21.08 -23.89 -55.16
N PHE A 4 -20.58 -23.08 -54.22
CA PHE A 4 -20.53 -23.46 -52.81
C PHE A 4 -21.96 -23.51 -52.28
N LYS A 5 -22.64 -24.64 -52.48
CA LYS A 5 -23.88 -24.96 -51.79
C LYS A 5 -23.54 -25.23 -50.32
N SER A 6 -23.36 -24.16 -49.54
CA SER A 6 -23.24 -24.26 -48.09
C SER A 6 -24.54 -24.86 -47.54
N ASN A 7 -24.44 -26.09 -47.06
CA ASN A 7 -25.57 -26.79 -46.47
C ASN A 7 -25.95 -26.04 -45.18
N LYS A 8 -27.18 -25.53 -45.08
CA LYS A 8 -27.67 -24.67 -43.98
C LYS A 8 -27.46 -25.31 -42.59
N ASN A 9 -27.40 -26.64 -42.53
CA ASN A 9 -27.08 -27.42 -41.32
C ASN A 9 -25.60 -27.35 -40.91
N ASN A 10 -24.66 -27.31 -41.86
CA ASN A 10 -23.23 -27.14 -41.56
C ASN A 10 -22.96 -25.77 -40.94
N ASN A 11 -23.59 -24.71 -41.45
CA ASN A 11 -23.47 -23.38 -40.85
C ASN A 11 -24.04 -23.32 -39.43
N ARG A 12 -25.16 -24.01 -39.14
CA ARG A 12 -25.70 -24.10 -37.77
C ARG A 12 -24.76 -24.82 -36.81
N ILE A 13 -24.16 -25.94 -37.25
CA ILE A 13 -23.18 -26.70 -36.44
C ILE A 13 -21.96 -25.83 -36.15
N ILE A 14 -21.42 -25.12 -37.15
CA ILE A 14 -20.27 -24.21 -36.97
C ILE A 14 -20.60 -23.13 -35.94
N ILE A 15 -21.77 -22.49 -36.04
CA ILE A 15 -22.21 -21.47 -35.06
C ILE A 15 -22.29 -22.05 -33.65
N VAL A 16 -22.89 -23.24 -33.48
CA VAL A 16 -23.00 -23.90 -32.17
C VAL A 16 -21.63 -24.23 -31.59
N VAL A 17 -20.72 -24.77 -32.40
CA VAL A 17 -19.34 -25.08 -31.98
C VAL A 17 -18.58 -23.81 -31.58
N THR A 18 -18.68 -22.74 -32.37
CA THR A 18 -18.06 -21.44 -32.03
C THR A 18 -18.61 -20.89 -30.71
N LEU A 19 -19.92 -20.92 -30.50
CA LEU A 19 -20.53 -20.48 -29.25
C LEU A 19 -20.09 -21.33 -28.05
N PHE A 20 -19.96 -22.64 -28.23
CA PHE A 20 -19.49 -23.53 -27.17
C PHE A 20 -18.03 -23.24 -26.80
N ILE A 21 -17.15 -23.04 -27.79
CA ILE A 21 -15.75 -22.63 -27.56
C ILE A 21 -15.71 -21.29 -26.83
N SER A 22 -16.50 -20.29 -27.26
CA SER A 22 -16.59 -19.00 -26.58
C SER A 22 -17.06 -19.13 -25.14
N LEU A 23 -18.04 -20.00 -24.87
CA LEU A 23 -18.54 -20.24 -23.51
C LEU A 23 -17.47 -20.88 -22.62
N VAL A 24 -16.75 -21.90 -23.12
CA VAL A 24 -15.64 -22.53 -22.39
C VAL A 24 -14.55 -21.52 -22.07
N LEU A 25 -14.13 -20.71 -23.05
CA LEU A 25 -13.14 -19.66 -22.84
C LEU A 25 -13.61 -18.64 -21.79
N ASN A 26 -14.86 -18.20 -21.86
CA ASN A 26 -15.43 -17.25 -20.88
C ASN A 26 -15.48 -17.82 -19.46
N VAL A 27 -15.88 -19.09 -19.30
CA VAL A 27 -15.89 -19.77 -17.99
C VAL A 27 -14.46 -19.90 -17.46
N TYR A 28 -13.51 -20.31 -18.30
CA TYR A 28 -12.11 -20.43 -17.92
C TYR A 28 -11.51 -19.08 -17.47
N THR A 29 -11.74 -18.01 -18.25
CA THR A 29 -11.32 -16.65 -17.87
C THR A 29 -11.99 -16.18 -16.59
N SER A 30 -13.27 -16.49 -16.37
CA SER A 30 -13.98 -16.15 -15.13
C SER A 30 -13.36 -16.81 -13.90
N LEU A 31 -13.02 -18.10 -13.98
CA LEU A 31 -12.36 -18.84 -12.91
C LEU A 31 -10.97 -18.27 -12.59
N LEU A 32 -10.17 -17.98 -13.62
CA LEU A 32 -8.86 -17.35 -13.44
C LEU A 32 -8.97 -15.97 -12.79
N ASN A 33 -9.93 -15.16 -13.22
CA ASN A 33 -10.18 -13.84 -12.65
C ASN A 33 -10.60 -13.92 -11.18
N SER A 34 -11.43 -14.90 -10.81
CA SER A 34 -11.83 -15.14 -9.43
C SER A 34 -10.62 -15.49 -8.54
N LYS A 35 -9.80 -16.45 -8.98
CA LYS A 35 -8.55 -16.82 -8.27
C LYS A 35 -7.61 -15.63 -8.12
N TYR A 36 -7.43 -14.86 -9.18
CA TYR A 36 -6.60 -13.65 -9.15
C TYR A 36 -7.11 -12.62 -8.14
N ARG A 37 -8.43 -12.35 -8.10
CA ARG A 37 -9.02 -11.41 -7.14
C ARG A 37 -8.78 -11.84 -5.69
N ILE A 38 -8.92 -13.12 -5.38
CA ILE A 38 -8.69 -13.65 -4.04
C ILE A 38 -7.21 -13.53 -3.66
N SER A 39 -6.28 -13.90 -4.55
CA SER A 39 -4.84 -13.77 -4.27
C SER A 39 -4.45 -12.31 -4.06
N LEU A 40 -4.88 -11.44 -4.97
CA LEU A 40 -4.64 -10.01 -4.90
C LEU A 40 -5.13 -9.44 -3.58
N GLY A 41 -6.39 -9.71 -3.21
CA GLY A 41 -6.98 -9.22 -1.97
C GLY A 41 -6.21 -9.70 -0.72
N ARG A 42 -5.77 -10.97 -0.70
CA ARG A 42 -4.99 -11.52 0.43
C ARG A 42 -3.65 -10.81 0.57
N GLU A 43 -2.94 -10.65 -0.54
CA GLU A 43 -1.64 -9.99 -0.52
C GLU A 43 -1.77 -8.51 -0.13
N THR A 44 -2.74 -7.78 -0.69
CA THR A 44 -2.96 -6.37 -0.35
C THR A 44 -3.42 -6.18 1.09
N TYR A 45 -4.19 -7.13 1.65
CA TYR A 45 -4.56 -7.10 3.08
C TYR A 45 -3.32 -7.23 3.96
N ASN A 46 -2.44 -8.19 3.65
CA ASN A 46 -1.21 -8.39 4.42
C ASN A 46 -0.28 -7.18 4.31
N SER A 47 -0.16 -6.56 3.13
CA SER A 47 0.60 -5.32 2.95
C SER A 47 0.08 -4.19 3.84
N LEU A 48 -1.25 -4.00 3.91
CA LEU A 48 -1.86 -2.98 4.78
C LEU A 48 -1.64 -3.27 6.27
N LEU A 49 -1.73 -4.54 6.66
CA LEU A 49 -1.49 -4.95 8.03
C LEU A 49 -0.03 -4.71 8.45
N ASP A 50 0.93 -4.99 7.55
CA ASP A 50 2.35 -4.69 7.82
C ASP A 50 2.58 -3.18 7.95
N ILE A 51 2.06 -2.37 7.01
CA ILE A 51 2.16 -0.90 7.08
C ILE A 51 1.62 -0.39 8.43
N ARG A 52 0.43 -0.83 8.84
CA ARG A 52 -0.18 -0.45 10.12
C ARG A 52 0.71 -0.82 11.30
N THR A 53 1.13 -2.09 11.38
CA THR A 53 1.89 -2.61 12.53
C THR A 53 3.25 -1.92 12.65
N LYS A 54 3.91 -1.67 11.52
CA LYS A 54 5.18 -0.94 11.47
C LYS A 54 5.00 0.53 11.84
N ASN A 55 3.94 1.16 11.38
CA ASN A 55 3.63 2.55 11.71
C ASN A 55 3.30 2.72 13.20
N GLU A 56 2.53 1.80 13.79
CA GLU A 56 2.23 1.81 15.23
C GLU A 56 3.51 1.69 16.06
N SER A 57 4.39 0.76 15.69
CA SER A 57 5.72 0.63 16.31
C SER A 57 6.55 1.90 16.17
N SER A 58 6.59 2.52 14.98
CA SER A 58 7.32 3.76 14.75
C SER A 58 6.76 4.93 15.55
N SER A 59 5.44 5.08 15.63
CA SER A 59 4.78 6.14 16.40
C SER A 59 5.14 6.06 17.88
N ASN A 60 5.18 4.84 18.45
CA ASN A 60 5.59 4.64 19.84
C ASN A 60 7.06 5.06 20.10
N ILE A 61 7.97 4.71 19.18
CA ILE A 61 9.38 5.12 19.28
C ILE A 61 9.51 6.64 19.13
N LEU A 62 8.84 7.24 18.14
CA LEU A 62 8.88 8.68 17.88
C LEU A 62 8.35 9.50 19.07
N ASN A 63 7.24 9.10 19.65
CA ASN A 63 6.67 9.74 20.84
C ASN A 63 7.64 9.67 22.03
N THR A 64 8.34 8.54 22.18
CA THR A 64 9.31 8.34 23.27
C THR A 64 10.56 9.20 23.06
N CYS A 65 11.14 9.20 21.84
CA CYS A 65 12.36 9.94 21.56
C CYS A 65 12.16 11.46 21.59
N ILE A 66 11.00 11.96 21.12
CA ILE A 66 10.66 13.39 21.20
C ILE A 66 10.53 13.85 22.65
N LYS A 67 9.88 13.05 23.52
CA LYS A 67 9.77 13.36 24.95
C LYS A 67 11.12 13.35 25.65
N ALA A 68 11.96 12.37 25.32
CA ALA A 68 13.32 12.28 25.84
C ALA A 68 14.27 13.35 25.25
N LYS A 69 13.87 14.00 24.15
CA LYS A 69 14.71 14.87 23.32
C LYS A 69 15.99 14.18 22.87
N SER A 70 15.95 12.87 22.69
CA SER A 70 17.11 12.09 22.29
C SER A 70 16.67 10.80 21.63
N ILE A 71 17.51 10.27 20.73
CA ILE A 71 17.30 8.96 20.11
C ILE A 71 18.57 8.12 20.18
N ASN A 72 18.43 6.85 20.58
CA ASN A 72 19.54 5.90 20.60
C ASN A 72 19.64 5.09 19.29
N ASN A 73 20.78 4.40 19.11
CA ASN A 73 21.08 3.63 17.90
C ASN A 73 20.03 2.54 17.59
N GLN A 74 19.52 1.85 18.61
CA GLN A 74 18.56 0.76 18.43
C GLN A 74 17.17 1.28 18.00
N GLU A 75 16.74 2.39 18.60
CA GLU A 75 15.51 3.08 18.22
C GLU A 75 15.58 3.58 16.78
N LEU A 76 16.68 4.25 16.42
CA LEU A 76 16.88 4.78 15.08
C LEU A 76 16.93 3.66 14.03
N PHE A 77 17.66 2.58 14.30
CA PHE A 77 17.71 1.42 13.43
C PHE A 77 16.34 0.77 13.24
N THR A 78 15.54 0.72 14.31
CA THR A 78 14.17 0.19 14.26
C THR A 78 13.26 1.08 13.42
N LEU A 79 13.35 2.41 13.57
CA LEU A 79 12.63 3.36 12.72
C LEU A 79 12.99 3.18 11.25
N TYR A 80 14.29 3.11 10.94
CA TYR A 80 14.77 2.89 9.58
C TYR A 80 14.18 1.61 8.97
N LYS A 81 14.27 0.49 9.70
CA LYS A 81 13.72 -0.79 9.26
C LYS A 81 12.21 -0.73 9.04
N ASN A 82 11.48 -0.07 9.93
CA ASN A 82 10.03 0.07 9.83
C ASN A 82 9.64 0.90 8.61
N PHE A 83 10.23 2.08 8.42
CA PHE A 83 9.92 2.95 7.29
C PHE A 83 10.37 2.38 5.94
N SER A 84 11.46 1.61 5.90
CA SER A 84 11.86 0.83 4.71
C SER A 84 10.83 -0.24 4.35
N SER A 85 10.27 -0.95 5.35
CA SER A 85 9.18 -1.92 5.14
C SER A 85 7.91 -1.24 4.63
N ILE A 86 7.56 -0.10 5.23
CA ILE A 86 6.39 0.70 4.84
C ILE A 86 6.53 1.19 3.39
N ASP A 87 7.68 1.76 3.02
CA ASP A 87 7.94 2.20 1.64
C ASP A 87 7.74 1.06 0.64
N LYS A 88 8.33 -0.10 0.92
CA LYS A 88 8.23 -1.29 0.08
C LYS A 88 6.77 -1.74 -0.09
N GLU A 89 6.03 -1.88 1.00
CA GLU A 89 4.64 -2.37 0.94
C GLU A 89 3.70 -1.33 0.33
N PHE A 90 3.93 -0.04 0.57
CA PHE A 90 3.16 1.03 -0.05
C PHE A 90 3.36 1.08 -1.57
N ASN A 91 4.62 0.96 -2.03
CA ASN A 91 4.94 0.86 -3.44
C ASN A 91 4.36 -0.42 -4.08
N ASN A 92 4.36 -1.54 -3.36
CA ASN A 92 3.71 -2.78 -3.80
C ASN A 92 2.20 -2.60 -4.02
N LEU A 93 1.51 -1.90 -3.11
CA LEU A 93 0.08 -1.57 -3.26
C LEU A 93 -0.16 -0.72 -4.52
N TRP A 94 0.67 0.28 -4.80
CA TRP A 94 0.58 1.08 -6.03
C TRP A 94 0.80 0.26 -7.30
N LEU A 95 1.80 -0.62 -7.32
CA LEU A 95 2.05 -1.51 -8.46
C LEU A 95 0.86 -2.45 -8.71
N LYS A 96 0.29 -3.00 -7.63
CA LYS A 96 -0.93 -3.82 -7.68
C LYS A 96 -2.13 -3.02 -8.16
N TYR A 97 -2.27 -1.77 -7.74
CA TYR A 97 -3.30 -0.85 -8.22
C TYR A 97 -3.20 -0.57 -9.72
N LYS A 98 -1.99 -0.26 -10.21
CA LYS A 98 -1.72 -0.09 -11.64
C LYS A 98 -2.17 -1.33 -12.44
N ASN A 99 -1.74 -2.52 -12.02
CA ASN A 99 -2.10 -3.77 -12.67
C ASN A 99 -3.61 -4.08 -12.60
N TYR A 100 -4.25 -3.77 -11.46
CA TYR A 100 -5.69 -3.90 -11.27
C TYR A 100 -6.48 -2.98 -12.21
N ASN A 101 -5.99 -1.76 -12.45
CA ASN A 101 -6.59 -0.81 -13.39
C ASN A 101 -6.37 -1.19 -14.86
N GLU A 102 -5.18 -1.66 -15.23
CA GLU A 102 -4.84 -2.02 -16.61
C GLU A 102 -5.56 -3.30 -17.07
N LYS A 103 -5.69 -4.30 -16.18
CA LYS A 103 -6.50 -5.49 -16.49
C LYS A 103 -7.97 -5.06 -16.56
N LYS A 104 -8.57 -4.99 -17.77
CA LYS A 104 -9.99 -4.65 -18.06
C LYS A 104 -11.03 -5.61 -17.44
N ILE A 105 -10.85 -6.05 -16.19
CA ILE A 105 -11.68 -6.98 -15.45
C ILE A 105 -12.49 -6.19 -14.40
N SER A 106 -13.36 -5.28 -14.82
CA SER A 106 -14.61 -4.94 -14.10
C SER A 106 -15.27 -3.65 -14.60
N ILE A 107 -16.61 -3.73 -14.66
CA ILE A 107 -17.54 -2.62 -14.55
C ILE A 107 -17.44 -2.05 -13.12
N GLY A 108 -17.40 -0.71 -12.97
CA GLY A 108 -17.44 -0.04 -11.66
C GLY A 108 -16.10 0.16 -10.94
N LYS A 109 -14.98 0.29 -11.67
CA LYS A 109 -13.66 0.58 -11.07
C LYS A 109 -13.64 1.92 -10.34
N LYS A 110 -13.02 1.92 -9.15
CA LYS A 110 -12.67 3.15 -8.43
C LYS A 110 -11.33 3.65 -8.96
N THR A 111 -11.34 4.85 -9.51
CA THR A 111 -10.14 5.57 -9.94
C THR A 111 -9.57 6.35 -8.76
N ILE A 112 -8.26 6.22 -8.56
CA ILE A 112 -7.48 7.05 -7.66
C ILE A 112 -6.82 8.10 -8.56
N GLU A 113 -7.01 9.37 -8.22
CA GLU A 113 -6.22 10.44 -8.82
C GLU A 113 -4.80 10.32 -8.28
N THR A 114 -3.85 10.04 -9.18
CA THR A 114 -2.46 9.83 -8.80
C THR A 114 -1.77 11.19 -8.61
N TYR A 115 -1.38 11.52 -7.38
CA TYR A 115 -0.42 12.60 -7.15
C TYR A 115 0.99 12.05 -7.33
N VAL A 116 1.77 12.65 -8.23
CA VAL A 116 3.12 12.17 -8.60
C VAL A 116 4.07 12.09 -7.38
N ASN A 117 3.87 12.97 -6.38
CA ASN A 117 4.79 13.16 -5.25
C ASN A 117 4.56 12.24 -4.04
N SER A 118 3.49 11.44 -4.03
CA SER A 118 3.12 10.68 -2.83
C SER A 118 3.97 9.44 -2.58
N ARG A 119 4.52 8.86 -3.64
CA ARG A 119 5.35 7.65 -3.57
C ARG A 119 6.71 7.90 -2.94
N ASP A 120 7.15 9.14 -2.87
CA ASP A 120 8.50 9.48 -2.45
C ASP A 120 8.58 9.89 -0.98
N VAL A 121 7.45 10.07 -0.28
CA VAL A 121 7.43 10.50 1.13
C VAL A 121 8.16 9.48 2.00
N PHE A 122 7.75 8.20 1.96
CA PHE A 122 8.41 7.15 2.74
C PHE A 122 9.85 6.93 2.31
N LYS A 123 10.16 7.10 1.02
CA LYS A 123 11.54 7.03 0.53
C LYS A 123 12.43 8.13 1.11
N ARG A 124 11.93 9.37 1.18
CA ARG A 124 12.65 10.49 1.82
C ARG A 124 12.88 10.24 3.30
N ILE A 125 11.88 9.68 3.99
CA ILE A 125 12.00 9.30 5.41
C ILE A 125 13.04 8.19 5.60
N GLU A 126 13.00 7.14 4.77
CA GLU A 126 13.99 6.06 4.78
C GLU A 126 15.41 6.61 4.60
N ASN A 127 15.62 7.46 3.60
CA ASN A 127 16.91 8.07 3.32
C ASN A 127 17.38 8.95 4.50
N PHE A 128 16.50 9.77 5.07
CA PHE A 128 16.79 10.59 6.23
C PHE A 128 17.26 9.77 7.44
N LEU A 129 16.55 8.68 7.75
CA LEU A 129 16.91 7.81 8.88
C LEU A 129 18.24 7.09 8.62
N TYR A 130 18.50 6.70 7.37
CA TYR A 130 19.78 6.12 6.96
C TYR A 130 20.94 7.12 7.11
N GLU A 131 20.75 8.37 6.71
CA GLU A 131 21.75 9.43 6.89
C GLU A 131 22.02 9.70 8.38
N TYR A 132 20.98 9.72 9.21
CA TYR A 132 21.12 9.87 10.67
C TYR A 132 21.90 8.70 11.30
N MET A 133 21.67 7.47 10.84
CA MET A 133 22.44 6.30 11.29
C MET A 133 23.92 6.44 10.90
N ASN A 134 24.20 6.84 9.66
CA ASN A 134 25.56 7.07 9.21
C ASN A 134 26.24 8.19 10.00
N TYR A 135 25.51 9.24 10.36
CA TYR A 135 26.01 10.32 11.21
C TYR A 135 26.39 9.81 12.62
N GLN A 136 25.56 8.97 13.25
CA GLN A 136 25.90 8.32 14.52
C GLN A 136 27.17 7.49 14.43
N MET A 137 27.25 6.62 13.41
CA MET A 137 28.39 5.72 13.22
C MET A 137 29.68 6.48 12.94
N LYS A 138 29.65 7.53 12.11
CA LYS A 138 30.84 8.34 11.79
C LYS A 138 31.38 9.11 13.00
N ASN A 139 30.51 9.50 13.92
CA ASN A 139 30.86 10.34 15.07
C ASN A 139 30.95 9.55 16.39
N ASP A 140 30.86 8.21 16.34
CA ASP A 140 30.87 7.32 17.50
C ASP A 140 29.89 7.73 18.61
N LYS A 141 28.69 8.19 18.21
CA LYS A 141 27.64 8.63 19.12
C LYS A 141 26.65 7.49 19.35
N GLU A 142 26.49 7.05 20.61
CA GLU A 142 25.46 6.07 20.99
C GLU A 142 24.04 6.67 21.08
N VAL A 143 23.97 7.99 21.34
CA VAL A 143 22.75 8.77 21.50
C VAL A 143 22.91 10.10 20.77
N ILE A 144 21.86 10.51 20.05
CA ILE A 144 21.78 11.85 19.46
C ILE A 144 20.81 12.70 20.28
N SER A 145 21.22 13.92 20.65
CA SER A 145 20.29 14.94 21.16
C SER A 145 19.44 15.48 20.00
N LEU A 146 18.12 15.50 20.19
CA LEU A 146 17.17 16.05 19.23
C LEU A 146 16.99 17.55 19.52
N GLU A 147 17.79 18.36 18.84
CA GLU A 147 17.78 19.83 18.96
C GLU A 147 17.75 20.50 17.58
N GLY A 148 17.26 21.73 17.53
CA GLY A 148 17.16 22.51 16.30
C GLY A 148 16.39 21.78 15.19
N ASN A 149 16.99 21.67 14.01
CA ASN A 149 16.34 21.01 12.86
C ASN A 149 16.08 19.51 13.09
N ALA A 150 16.83 18.86 14.00
CA ALA A 150 16.59 17.46 14.32
C ALA A 150 15.22 17.27 14.96
N ILE A 151 14.86 18.09 15.95
CA ILE A 151 13.56 17.94 16.61
C ILE A 151 12.41 18.25 15.65
N ASP A 152 12.55 19.24 14.77
CA ASP A 152 11.53 19.59 13.76
C ASP A 152 11.26 18.43 12.78
N ASN A 153 12.33 17.79 12.28
CA ASN A 153 12.21 16.62 11.41
C ASN A 153 11.53 15.45 12.14
N PHE A 154 11.99 15.11 13.35
CA PHE A 154 11.42 13.99 14.11
C PHE A 154 9.96 14.25 14.54
N SER A 155 9.60 15.50 14.88
CA SER A 155 8.21 15.91 15.14
C SER A 155 7.33 15.82 13.89
N THR A 156 7.88 16.10 12.71
CA THR A 156 7.18 15.92 11.44
C THR A 156 6.95 14.43 11.14
N LEU A 157 7.94 13.56 11.39
CA LEU A 157 7.78 12.09 11.31
C LEU A 157 6.68 11.60 12.26
N GLU A 158 6.68 12.10 13.51
CA GLU A 158 5.67 11.74 14.50
C GLU A 158 4.27 12.15 14.04
N SER A 159 4.14 13.37 13.52
CA SER A 159 2.85 13.87 13.03
C SER A 159 2.31 13.02 11.89
N LEU A 160 3.14 12.64 10.91
CA LEU A 160 2.74 11.73 9.83
C LEU A 160 2.33 10.37 10.39
N SER A 161 3.15 9.79 11.28
CA SER A 161 2.90 8.47 11.85
C SER A 161 1.61 8.45 12.68
N ARG A 162 1.34 9.51 13.44
CA ARG A 162 0.12 9.69 14.20
C ARG A 162 -1.10 9.82 13.29
N SER A 163 -1.04 10.66 12.25
CA SER A 163 -2.15 10.78 11.28
C SER A 163 -2.46 9.46 10.57
N LEU A 164 -1.45 8.64 10.26
CA LEU A 164 -1.66 7.30 9.72
C LEU A 164 -2.32 6.36 10.73
N ASN A 165 -1.94 6.42 12.01
CA ASN A 165 -2.58 5.62 13.06
C ASN A 165 -4.04 6.01 13.27
N GLU A 166 -4.33 7.31 13.35
CA GLU A 166 -5.69 7.85 13.44
C GLU A 166 -6.54 7.35 12.26
N TYR A 167 -6.00 7.44 11.03
CA TYR A 167 -6.64 6.89 9.84
C TYR A 167 -6.95 5.39 9.96
N PHE A 168 -6.01 4.55 10.38
CA PHE A 168 -6.26 3.11 10.50
C PHE A 168 -7.31 2.78 11.56
N ILE A 169 -7.37 3.55 12.65
CA ILE A 169 -8.41 3.41 13.69
C ILE A 169 -9.79 3.77 13.12
N GLU A 170 -9.89 4.86 12.38
CA GLU A 170 -11.14 5.28 11.73
C GLU A 170 -11.58 4.29 10.66
N PHE A 171 -10.64 3.80 9.85
CA PHE A 171 -10.89 2.81 8.81
C PHE A 171 -11.43 1.50 9.39
N ASP A 172 -10.81 0.99 10.45
CA ASP A 172 -11.28 -0.20 11.16
C ASP A 172 -12.66 0.02 11.78
N SER A 173 -12.87 1.18 12.41
CA SER A 173 -14.15 1.52 13.03
C SER A 173 -15.28 1.62 12.01
N LYS A 174 -14.98 2.10 10.80
CA LYS A 174 -15.94 2.25 9.70
C LYS A 174 -16.29 0.92 9.03
N TYR A 175 -15.31 0.05 8.81
CA TYR A 175 -15.48 -1.13 7.95
C TYR A 175 -15.48 -2.47 8.70
N TYR A 176 -14.93 -2.51 9.92
CA TYR A 176 -14.58 -3.75 10.62
C TYR A 176 -15.04 -3.79 12.08
N LYS A 177 -15.98 -2.91 12.46
CA LYS A 177 -16.53 -2.84 13.81
C LYS A 177 -17.07 -4.20 14.26
N ASP A 178 -16.67 -4.62 15.47
CA ASP A 178 -17.09 -5.87 16.12
C ASP A 178 -16.74 -7.16 15.33
N LEU A 179 -15.75 -7.12 14.44
CA LEU A 179 -15.27 -8.28 13.68
C LEU A 179 -13.95 -8.81 14.21
N ASP A 180 -13.83 -10.14 14.21
CA ASP A 180 -12.54 -10.83 14.37
C ASP A 180 -11.67 -10.71 13.10
N GLU A 181 -10.36 -10.93 13.26
CA GLU A 181 -9.36 -10.76 12.18
C GLU A 181 -9.64 -11.60 10.92
N GLU A 182 -10.17 -12.81 11.07
CA GLU A 182 -10.51 -13.67 9.93
C GLU A 182 -11.69 -13.08 9.13
N LYS A 183 -12.72 -12.58 9.81
CA LYS A 183 -13.83 -11.87 9.16
C LYS A 183 -13.40 -10.56 8.53
N LYS A 184 -12.53 -9.78 9.19
CA LYS A 184 -11.97 -8.54 8.62
C LYS A 184 -11.28 -8.80 7.30
N LYS A 185 -10.39 -9.81 7.27
CA LYS A 185 -9.67 -10.24 6.07
C LYS A 185 -10.64 -10.64 4.95
N LEU A 186 -11.65 -11.45 5.26
CA LEU A 186 -12.61 -11.92 4.26
C LEU A 186 -13.41 -10.75 3.65
N ILE A 187 -13.89 -9.82 4.48
CA ILE A 187 -14.64 -8.64 4.02
C ILE A 187 -13.74 -7.71 3.20
N SER A 188 -12.52 -7.44 3.67
CA SER A 188 -11.53 -6.61 2.98
C SER A 188 -11.28 -7.11 1.55
N ILE A 189 -11.07 -8.41 1.39
CA ILE A 189 -10.88 -9.07 0.09
C ILE A 189 -12.14 -8.92 -0.78
N LYS A 190 -13.32 -9.26 -0.23
CA LYS A 190 -14.57 -9.26 -0.98
C LYS A 190 -14.95 -7.87 -1.50
N LYS A 191 -14.63 -6.83 -0.73
CA LYS A 191 -15.01 -5.44 -1.02
C LYS A 191 -13.89 -4.61 -1.65
N ASN A 192 -12.69 -5.18 -1.86
CA ASN A 192 -11.51 -4.47 -2.33
C ASN A 192 -11.19 -3.21 -1.51
N HIS A 193 -11.35 -3.30 -0.18
CA HIS A 193 -11.11 -2.17 0.73
C HIS A 193 -9.68 -1.62 0.61
N TRP A 194 -8.74 -2.42 0.13
CA TRP A 194 -7.36 -1.96 -0.11
C TRP A 194 -7.23 -0.81 -1.11
N VAL A 195 -8.15 -0.67 -2.07
CA VAL A 195 -8.15 0.44 -3.02
C VAL A 195 -8.52 1.75 -2.33
N GLU A 196 -9.51 1.69 -1.44
CA GLU A 196 -9.88 2.84 -0.60
C GLU A 196 -8.75 3.16 0.36
N ALA A 197 -8.18 2.15 1.01
CA ALA A 197 -7.07 2.37 1.92
C ALA A 197 -5.85 3.02 1.25
N LEU A 198 -5.50 2.58 0.04
CA LEU A 198 -4.44 3.19 -0.73
C LEU A 198 -4.72 4.66 -1.05
N LYS A 199 -5.97 4.98 -1.44
CA LYS A 199 -6.41 6.35 -1.69
C LYS A 199 -6.34 7.21 -0.43
N ASP A 200 -6.87 6.71 0.68
CA ASP A 200 -7.00 7.49 1.91
C ASP A 200 -5.62 7.70 2.55
N MET A 201 -4.74 6.70 2.55
CA MET A 201 -3.33 6.88 2.95
C MET A 201 -2.62 7.93 2.09
N ASN A 202 -2.92 7.97 0.78
CA ASN A 202 -2.37 8.98 -0.11
C ASN A 202 -2.76 10.39 0.34
N ILE A 203 -4.02 10.58 0.72
CA ILE A 203 -4.57 11.85 1.23
C ILE A 203 -3.91 12.22 2.56
N VAL A 204 -3.77 11.26 3.48
CA VAL A 204 -3.10 11.48 4.77
C VAL A 204 -1.66 12.01 4.59
N MET A 205 -0.98 11.56 3.54
CA MET A 205 0.39 11.96 3.25
C MET A 205 0.52 13.28 2.48
N GLU A 206 -0.57 13.83 1.92
CA GLU A 206 -0.54 15.06 1.10
C GLU A 206 0.21 16.22 1.76
N PRO A 207 0.04 16.52 3.06
CA PRO A 207 0.75 17.61 3.73
C PRO A 207 2.28 17.47 3.71
N TYR A 208 2.80 16.27 3.49
CA TYR A 208 4.23 15.94 3.57
C TYR A 208 4.88 15.76 2.18
N PHE A 209 4.13 15.95 1.09
CA PHE A 209 4.62 15.74 -0.28
C PHE A 209 5.80 16.62 -0.65
N THR A 210 5.87 17.83 -0.10
CA THR A 210 6.95 18.80 -0.36
C THR A 210 7.88 18.98 0.83
N TYR A 211 7.70 18.22 1.92
CA TYR A 211 8.58 18.32 3.08
C TYR A 211 9.93 17.65 2.77
N GLU A 212 11.02 18.37 3.03
CA GLU A 212 12.38 17.89 2.86
C GLU A 212 13.01 17.63 4.23
N PHE A 213 13.36 16.36 4.46
CA PHE A 213 14.10 15.96 5.65
C PHE A 213 15.59 16.21 5.40
N ILE A 214 16.17 17.16 6.15
CA ILE A 214 17.56 17.60 5.97
C ILE A 214 18.31 17.47 7.29
N ILE A 215 19.49 16.88 7.27
CA ILE A 215 20.46 16.97 8.37
C ILE A 215 21.22 18.29 8.18
N LYS A 216 21.03 19.23 9.10
CA LYS A 216 21.89 20.43 9.18
C LYS A 216 22.95 20.16 10.24
N GLU A 217 24.21 20.18 9.80
CA GLU A 217 25.39 20.13 10.68
C GLU A 217 25.46 21.36 11.59
#